data_AF-A0A9E6REX1-F1
#
_entry.id   AF-A0A9E6REX1-F1
#
_cell.length_a   1.000
_cell.length_b   1.000
_cell.length_c   1.000
_cell.angle_alpha   90.00
_cell.angle_beta   90.00
_cell.angle_gamma   90.00
#
_symmetry.space_group_name_H-M   'P 1'
#
loop_
_entity.id
_entity.type
_entity.pdbx_description
1 polymer ?
#
loop_
_entity_poly.entity_id
_entity_poly.type
_entity_poly.pdbx_seq_one_letter_code
_entity_poly.pdbx_strand_id
1 'polypeptide(L)'
;MAGGAAAYDRRRTLPRLIGLDPRELDGDSAALDRRIRTRLARALRAERRRGAAGHWTYDVSRHLALAQAIAGEAVRATQRRKVDPAPAQDAERETSG
;
A
#
# COMPACT_ATOMS: atom_id res chain seq x y z
N MET A 1 -1.52 11.76 -18.80
CA MET A 1 -0.83 12.16 -17.55
C MET A 1 -0.54 10.93 -16.71
N ALA A 2 0.66 10.37 -16.82
CA ALA A 2 1.11 9.18 -16.09
C ALA A 2 1.85 9.60 -14.81
N GLY A 3 1.11 10.00 -13.77
CA GLY A 3 1.69 10.39 -12.48
C GLY A 3 1.23 9.57 -11.27
N GLY A 4 0.18 8.75 -11.42
CA GLY A 4 -0.62 8.24 -10.29
C GLY A 4 0.14 7.41 -9.24
N ALA A 5 1.12 6.59 -9.65
CA ALA A 5 1.93 5.79 -8.72
C ALA A 5 3.29 6.43 -8.41
N ALA A 6 3.86 7.21 -9.34
CA ALA A 6 5.16 7.86 -9.17
C ALA A 6 5.08 9.14 -8.32
N ALA A 7 3.91 9.80 -8.29
CA ALA A 7 3.63 10.97 -7.45
C ALA A 7 2.87 10.60 -6.15
N TYR A 8 2.78 9.31 -5.82
CA TYR A 8 2.08 8.86 -4.62
C TYR A 8 2.84 9.27 -3.36
N ASP A 9 2.31 10.25 -2.64
CA ASP A 9 2.75 10.61 -1.28
C ASP A 9 1.81 9.97 -0.25
N ARG A 10 2.36 9.00 0.50
CA ARG A 10 1.66 8.26 1.55
C ARG A 10 1.05 9.19 2.61
N ARG A 11 1.81 10.18 3.09
CA ARG A 11 1.41 11.07 4.20
C ARG A 11 0.33 12.05 3.78
N ARG A 12 0.30 12.45 2.50
CA ARG A 12 -0.76 13.32 1.96
C ARG A 12 -2.01 12.55 1.55
N THR A 13 -1.86 11.33 1.06
CA THR A 13 -2.92 10.59 0.40
C THR A 13 -3.74 9.74 1.38
N LEU A 14 -3.07 8.98 2.25
CA LEU A 14 -3.75 8.01 3.11
C LEU A 14 -4.71 8.63 4.16
N PRO A 15 -4.42 9.78 4.78
CA PRO A 15 -5.37 10.41 5.69
C PRO A 15 -6.71 10.72 5.02
N ARG A 16 -6.68 11.19 3.76
CA ARG A 16 -7.89 11.53 2.99
C ARG A 16 -8.64 10.30 2.49
N LEU A 17 -7.92 9.24 2.12
CA LEU A 17 -8.53 8.05 1.52
C LEU A 17 -9.07 7.06 2.56
N ILE A 18 -8.35 6.85 3.67
CA ILE A 18 -8.68 5.79 4.64
C ILE A 18 -8.65 6.27 6.10
N GLY A 19 -8.58 7.59 6.34
CA GLY A 19 -8.69 8.16 7.69
C GLY A 19 -7.54 7.79 8.62
N LEU A 20 -6.35 7.52 8.07
CA LEU A 20 -5.15 7.26 8.86
C LEU A 20 -4.58 8.58 9.40
N ASP A 21 -4.18 8.58 10.67
CA ASP A 21 -3.43 9.71 11.21
C ASP A 21 -2.01 9.73 10.61
N PRO A 22 -1.47 10.89 10.18
CA PRO A 22 -0.11 10.98 9.67
C PRO A 22 0.97 10.41 10.61
N ARG A 23 0.76 10.45 11.93
CA ARG A 23 1.67 9.89 12.94
C ARG A 23 1.69 8.37 12.92
N GLU A 24 0.57 7.72 12.52
CA GLU A 24 0.56 6.27 12.30
C GLU A 24 1.42 5.85 11.10
N LEU A 25 1.89 6.79 10.28
CA LEU A 25 2.70 6.55 9.09
C LEU A 25 4.21 6.71 9.33
N ASP A 26 4.63 7.13 10.52
CA ASP A 26 6.04 7.45 10.84
C ASP A 26 6.93 6.19 11.01
N GLY A 27 6.37 4.99 10.86
CA GLY A 27 7.11 3.73 10.90
C GLY A 27 7.47 3.20 9.52
N ASP A 28 8.58 2.46 9.44
CA ASP A 28 8.92 1.63 8.28
C ASP A 28 8.94 0.16 8.68
N SER A 29 7.78 -0.50 8.63
CA SER A 29 7.66 -1.91 8.98
C SER A 29 6.77 -2.67 8.00
N ALA A 30 7.13 -3.94 7.78
CA ALA A 30 6.31 -4.87 7.01
C ALA A 30 4.87 -4.97 7.53
N ALA A 31 4.70 -4.88 8.85
CA ALA A 31 3.40 -4.92 9.50
C ALA A 31 2.54 -3.71 9.16
N LEU A 32 3.12 -2.50 9.19
CA LEU A 32 2.43 -1.27 8.81
C LEU A 32 2.02 -1.30 7.33
N ASP A 33 2.91 -1.71 6.44
CA ASP A 33 2.61 -1.85 5.00
C ASP A 33 1.43 -2.81 4.77
N ARG A 34 1.41 -3.97 5.44
CA ARG A 34 0.30 -4.92 5.36
C ARG A 34 -1.01 -4.33 5.87
N ARG A 35 -0.99 -3.61 7.00
CA ARG A 35 -2.16 -2.93 7.58
C ARG A 35 -2.74 -1.90 6.62
N ILE A 36 -1.89 -1.09 6.00
CA ILE A 36 -2.28 -0.04 5.05
C ILE A 36 -2.89 -0.64 3.79
N ARG A 37 -2.22 -1.61 3.14
CA ARG A 37 -2.76 -2.28 1.96
C ARG A 37 -4.11 -2.95 2.23
N THR A 38 -4.28 -3.56 3.40
CA THR A 38 -5.55 -4.18 3.80
C THR A 38 -6.68 -3.15 3.89
N ARG A 39 -6.41 -1.98 4.50
CA ARG A 39 -7.39 -0.89 4.60
C ARG A 39 -7.74 -0.32 3.23
N LEU A 40 -6.75 -0.07 2.39
CA LEU A 40 -6.96 0.39 1.01
C LEU A 40 -7.83 -0.60 0.22
N ALA A 41 -7.53 -1.89 0.29
CA ALA A 41 -8.31 -2.92 -0.40
C ALA A 41 -9.77 -3.00 0.10
N ARG A 42 -10.00 -2.79 1.41
CA ARG A 42 -11.36 -2.72 1.98
C ARG A 42 -12.10 -1.48 1.49
N ALA A 43 -11.45 -0.32 1.49
CA ALA A 43 -12.03 0.93 0.99
C ALA A 43 -12.37 0.85 -0.50
N LEU A 44 -11.48 0.30 -1.33
CA LEU A 44 -11.73 0.12 -2.76
C LEU A 44 -12.91 -0.83 -3.02
N ARG A 45 -13.02 -1.93 -2.27
CA ARG A 45 -14.19 -2.83 -2.36
C ARG A 45 -15.48 -2.15 -1.95
N ALA A 46 -15.46 -1.28 -0.95
CA ALA A 46 -16.63 -0.49 -0.56
C ALA A 46 -17.02 0.51 -1.66
N GLU A 47 -16.05 1.20 -2.25
CA GLU A 47 -16.27 2.12 -3.37
C GLU A 47 -16.88 1.42 -4.59
N ARG A 48 -16.31 0.27 -4.97
CA ARG A 48 -16.83 -0.56 -6.07
C ARG A 48 -18.26 -1.03 -5.83
N ARG A 49 -18.59 -1.44 -4.60
CA ARG A 49 -19.96 -1.82 -4.24
C ARG A 49 -20.94 -0.65 -4.36
N ARG A 50 -20.53 0.55 -3.94
CA ARG A 50 -21.34 1.76 -4.11
C ARG A 50 -21.58 2.09 -5.57
N GLY A 51 -20.54 2.03 -6.41
CA GLY A 51 -20.67 2.24 -7.85
C GLY A 51 -21.59 1.22 -8.52
N ALA A 52 -21.45 -0.07 -8.18
CA ALA A 52 -22.31 -1.13 -8.71
C ALA A 52 -23.79 -0.97 -8.29
N ALA A 53 -24.05 -0.42 -7.10
CA ALA A 53 -25.40 -0.17 -6.60
C ALA A 53 -26.00 1.16 -7.09
N GLY A 54 -25.29 1.94 -7.92
CA GLY A 54 -25.71 3.30 -8.30
C GLY A 54 -25.83 4.25 -7.11
N HIS A 55 -25.12 3.97 -6.02
CA HIS A 55 -25.24 4.73 -4.78
C HIS A 55 -24.69 6.14 -4.98
N TRP A 56 -25.44 7.16 -4.58
CA TRP A 56 -25.13 8.59 -4.82
C TRP A 56 -23.75 9.03 -4.28
N THR A 57 -23.24 8.39 -3.24
CA THR A 57 -21.92 8.66 -2.66
C THR A 57 -20.75 8.03 -3.44
N TYR A 58 -21.02 7.32 -4.53
CA TYR A 58 -19.97 6.75 -5.37
C TYR A 58 -19.15 7.88 -5.98
N ASP A 59 -17.83 7.78 -5.82
CA ASP A 59 -16.90 8.77 -6.34
C ASP A 59 -15.81 8.09 -7.19
N VAL A 60 -15.82 8.36 -8.50
CA VAL A 60 -14.83 7.86 -9.47
C VAL A 60 -13.42 8.36 -9.15
N SER A 61 -13.27 9.62 -8.74
CA SER A 61 -11.98 10.21 -8.38
C SER A 61 -11.41 9.50 -7.16
N ARG A 62 -12.26 9.23 -6.16
CA ARG A 62 -11.89 8.44 -4.99
C ARG A 62 -11.56 6.99 -5.34
N HIS A 63 -12.30 6.36 -6.26
CA HIS A 63 -11.99 5.02 -6.76
C HIS A 63 -10.59 4.99 -7.39
N LEU A 64 -10.31 5.90 -8.32
CA LEU A 64 -9.01 5.98 -8.99
C LEU A 64 -7.88 6.23 -8.00
N ALA A 65 -8.07 7.16 -7.05
CA ALA A 65 -7.09 7.45 -6.01
C ALA A 65 -6.79 6.23 -5.12
N LEU A 66 -7.82 5.44 -4.76
CA LEU A 66 -7.65 4.18 -4.03
C LEU A 66 -6.85 3.15 -4.83
N ALA A 67 -7.13 3.02 -6.14
CA ALA A 67 -6.40 2.11 -7.01
C ALA A 67 -4.92 2.53 -7.16
N GLN A 68 -4.66 3.83 -7.33
CA GLN A 68 -3.32 4.40 -7.41
C GLN A 68 -2.54 4.21 -6.10
N ALA A 69 -3.16 4.45 -4.95
CA ALA A 69 -2.53 4.22 -3.64
C ALA A 69 -2.15 2.75 -3.43
N ILE A 70 -3.00 1.80 -3.85
CA ILE A 70 -2.68 0.36 -3.78
C ILE A 70 -1.45 0.03 -4.64
N ALA A 71 -1.39 0.57 -5.86
CA ALA A 71 -0.24 0.38 -6.74
C ALA A 71 1.05 0.98 -6.14
N GLY A 72 0.97 2.19 -5.58
CA GLY A 72 2.09 2.85 -4.91
C GLY A 72 2.62 2.04 -3.71
N GLU A 73 1.72 1.53 -2.86
CA GLU A 73 2.11 0.68 -1.72
C GLU A 73 2.71 -0.67 -2.15
N ALA A 74 2.29 -1.22 -3.29
CA ALA A 74 2.89 -2.44 -3.83
C ALA A 74 4.34 -2.20 -4.30
N VAL A 75 4.59 -1.08 -4.99
CA VAL A 75 5.94 -0.67 -5.41
C VAL A 75 6.83 -0.40 -4.19
N ARG A 76 6.31 0.30 -3.16
CA ARG A 76 7.04 0.53 -1.92
C ARG A 76 7.45 -0.79 -1.24
N ALA A 77 6.51 -1.74 -1.14
CA ALA A 77 6.78 -3.02 -0.49
C ALA A 77 7.83 -3.87 -1.24
N THR A 78 7.88 -3.79 -2.58
CA THR A 78 8.93 -4.47 -3.36
C THR A 78 10.28 -3.79 -3.21
N GLN A 79 10.32 -2.44 -3.18
CA GLN A 79 11.54 -1.69 -2.92
C GLN A 79 12.12 -1.99 -1.53
N ARG A 80 11.29 -2.00 -0.48
CA ARG A 80 11.72 -2.38 0.87
C ARG A 80 12.32 -3.78 0.93
N ARG A 81 11.69 -4.76 0.25
CA ARG A 81 12.23 -6.13 0.17
C ARG A 81 13.57 -6.23 -0.58
N LYS A 82 13.87 -5.29 -1.48
CA LYS A 82 15.20 -5.23 -2.11
C LYS A 82 16.26 -4.65 -1.17
N VAL A 83 15.87 -3.70 -0.31
CA VAL A 83 16.77 -3.05 0.67
C VAL A 83 17.04 -3.94 1.87
N ASP A 84 16.06 -4.77 2.26
CA ASP A 84 16.21 -5.83 3.25
C ASP A 84 16.49 -7.16 2.52
N PRO A 85 17.72 -7.45 2.01
CA PRO A 85 18.02 -8.79 1.57
C PRO A 85 17.87 -9.71 2.79
N ALA A 86 17.14 -10.81 2.62
CA ALA A 86 17.09 -11.86 3.63
C ALA A 86 18.52 -12.21 4.06
N PRO A 87 18.79 -12.50 5.35
CA PRO A 87 20.08 -13.05 5.73
C PRO A 87 20.32 -14.28 4.85
N ALA A 88 21.46 -14.30 4.15
CA ALA A 88 21.90 -15.42 3.35
C ALA A 88 22.11 -16.62 4.28
N GLN A 89 21.04 -17.39 4.48
CA GLN A 89 21.08 -18.68 5.15
C GLN A 89 21.52 -19.70 4.12
N ASP A 90 22.82 -19.76 3.78
CA ASP A 90 23.47 -20.86 3.04
C ASP A 90 25.00 -20.60 2.94
N ALA A 91 25.69 -20.48 4.08
CA ALA A 91 27.16 -20.46 4.12
C ALA A 91 27.77 -21.49 5.09
N GLU A 92 26.96 -22.31 5.76
CA GLU A 92 27.43 -23.24 6.80
C GLU A 92 26.93 -24.67 6.55
N ARG A 93 27.28 -25.25 5.39
CA ARG A 93 27.24 -26.71 5.18
C ARG A 93 28.50 -27.28 4.49
N GLU A 94 29.57 -26.50 4.39
CA GLU A 94 30.88 -26.97 3.94
C GLU A 94 31.92 -26.59 4.99
N THR A 95 32.10 -27.43 6.01
CA THR A 95 33.34 -27.63 6.81
C THR A 95 33.05 -28.45 8.07
N SER A 96 32.72 -29.73 7.92
CA SER A 96 32.88 -30.81 8.91
C SER A 96 32.16 -32.03 8.33
N GLY A 97 32.77 -33.16 8.03
CA GLY A 97 34.14 -33.67 8.17
C GLY A 97 34.19 -35.06 7.53
#